data_AF-A0A7Y1TN22-F1
#
_entry.id   AF-A0A7Y1TN22-F1
#
_cell.length_a   1.000
_cell.length_b   1.000
_cell.length_c   1.000
_cell.angle_alpha   90.00
_cell.angle_beta   90.00
_cell.angle_gamma   90.00
#
_symmetry.space_group_name_H-M   'P 1'
#
loop_
_entity.id
_entity.type
_entity.pdbx_description
1 polymer ?
#
loop_
_entity_poly.entity_id
_entity_poly.type
_entity_poly.pdbx_seq_one_letter_code
_entity_poly.pdbx_strand_id
1 'polypeptide(L)'
;MYQKVALFRGIQLYNEDKLDEAKVYFDMAIAEPRDPEITARSTYWKAEVDYQLANYNDALVGFTLFENMNDIASLSENDQVNYNLGYVNFKLKDYDEAGKKFRNFINSNPSDEGLLSDSQVRLGDTYFVNSKYQSAIAEYNKVINSKGQAIDYAHFQRAMSYGLTGRNEDKIIDLTKFLSTYRGSSLRDDAYYELGEAYTRANQTDEAIEAYTNLMKYYKRSSYVPKALLKQGLIFYNTEQDNQALEKYRQVVKEYPNTDEAKQAVANARQVYVDLGRVDEYADWVKDIDFVEVSASDLDNDMYESAEKQYLQNNRSKAISAFRKYIERFPNGAHALNANFYLAETLFAENQKAASLKHFQFIIDQERNEFTERALTKVAQVYLDDENWKSALPILERLEEQADFAQNITFAQSNLMKGHYELEHYQDAVAYAEKVLQRPKLEKRIRSDAKIIIARSALKTGDESKAEQAYSEVEKIASGELMAEALYYNAYFKNQEGNYKVSNTVVQKLVSDYASYKYYGAKGLIVMAKNYYELDDAFQATYILESVIKNFSDYDDVVQEAKDELSRIKTEESKTNESVNPDRN
;
A
#
# COMPACT_ATOMS: atom_id res chain seq x y z
N MET A 1 74.09 -7.57 47.00
CA MET A 1 73.25 -7.07 48.12
C MET A 1 72.23 -6.03 47.64
N TYR A 2 72.66 -5.01 46.88
CA TYR A 2 71.77 -3.96 46.34
C TYR A 2 70.61 -4.48 45.46
N GLN A 3 70.90 -5.32 44.46
CA GLN A 3 69.89 -5.87 43.52
C GLN A 3 68.78 -6.68 44.22
N LYS A 4 69.16 -7.52 45.19
CA LYS A 4 68.22 -8.33 46.00
C LYS A 4 67.32 -7.47 46.87
N VAL A 5 67.85 -6.41 47.48
CA VAL A 5 67.07 -5.48 48.31
C VAL A 5 66.04 -4.74 47.45
N ALA A 6 66.41 -4.33 46.24
CA ALA A 6 65.51 -3.66 45.30
C ALA A 6 64.32 -4.55 44.89
N LEU A 7 64.57 -5.82 44.52
CA LEU A 7 63.49 -6.79 44.21
C LEU A 7 62.51 -6.95 45.37
N PHE A 8 62.99 -7.23 46.59
CA PHE A 8 62.08 -7.45 47.73
C PHE A 8 61.36 -6.17 48.16
N ARG A 9 62.00 -5.00 48.04
CA ARG A 9 61.33 -3.72 48.29
C ARG A 9 60.24 -3.45 47.24
N GLY A 10 60.50 -3.76 45.97
CA GLY A 10 59.50 -3.68 44.90
C GLY A 10 58.30 -4.58 45.18
N ILE A 11 58.52 -5.85 45.52
CA ILE A 11 57.44 -6.80 45.87
C ILE A 11 56.64 -6.31 47.09
N GLN A 12 57.32 -5.80 48.12
CA GLN A 12 56.63 -5.22 49.28
C GLN A 12 55.71 -4.07 48.87
N LEU A 13 56.21 -3.13 48.07
CA LEU A 13 55.45 -1.97 47.61
C LEU A 13 54.28 -2.37 46.70
N TYR A 14 54.47 -3.38 45.85
CA TYR A 14 53.40 -3.98 45.05
C TYR A 14 52.28 -4.53 45.94
N ASN A 15 52.64 -5.28 46.99
CA ASN A 15 51.65 -5.80 47.95
C ASN A 15 50.98 -4.70 48.79
N GLU A 16 51.57 -3.51 48.87
CA GLU A 16 51.00 -2.31 49.51
C GLU A 16 50.20 -1.43 48.53
N ASP A 17 49.96 -1.88 47.29
CA ASP A 17 49.27 -1.16 46.20
C ASP A 17 49.97 0.15 45.77
N LYS A 18 51.28 0.28 46.04
CA LYS A 18 52.12 1.42 45.64
C LYS A 18 52.82 1.13 44.33
N LEU A 19 52.05 1.02 43.27
CA LEU A 19 52.48 0.52 41.96
C LEU A 19 53.61 1.36 41.33
N ASP A 20 53.49 2.69 41.31
CA ASP A 20 54.52 3.57 40.74
C ASP A 20 55.86 3.46 41.49
N GLU A 21 55.81 3.40 42.84
CA GLU A 21 57.01 3.21 43.65
C GLU A 21 57.61 1.82 43.42
N ALA A 22 56.78 0.78 43.38
CA ALA A 22 57.22 -0.60 43.11
C ALA A 22 57.96 -0.70 41.77
N LYS A 23 57.44 -0.05 40.71
CA LYS A 23 58.06 0.01 39.38
C LYS A 23 59.49 0.53 39.44
N VAL A 24 59.72 1.63 40.17
CA VAL A 24 61.06 2.23 40.33
C VAL A 24 62.04 1.22 40.94
N TYR A 25 61.62 0.49 41.97
CA TYR A 25 62.48 -0.52 42.60
C TYR A 25 62.75 -1.73 41.70
N PHE A 26 61.79 -2.15 40.87
CA PHE A 26 62.04 -3.18 39.87
C PHE A 26 63.00 -2.69 38.77
N ASP A 27 62.86 -1.46 38.29
CA ASP A 27 63.80 -0.85 37.35
C ASP A 27 65.22 -0.79 37.91
N MET A 28 65.38 -0.42 39.19
CA MET A 28 66.67 -0.44 39.89
C MET A 28 67.29 -1.85 39.96
N ALA A 29 66.47 -2.89 40.15
CA ALA A 29 66.94 -4.27 40.20
C ALA A 29 67.34 -4.82 38.81
N ILE A 30 66.67 -4.37 37.75
CA ILE A 30 66.95 -4.73 36.36
C ILE A 30 68.20 -4.01 35.83
N ALA A 31 68.42 -2.75 36.22
CA ALA A 31 69.56 -1.94 35.79
C ALA A 31 70.93 -2.47 36.26
N GLU A 32 70.96 -3.32 37.30
CA GLU A 32 72.17 -3.94 37.86
C GLU A 32 72.10 -5.48 37.76
N PRO A 33 72.13 -6.09 36.55
CA PRO A 33 71.82 -7.50 36.32
C PRO A 33 72.98 -8.43 36.73
N ARG A 34 73.25 -8.54 38.03
CA ARG A 34 74.33 -9.38 38.58
C ARG A 34 73.90 -10.82 38.82
N ASP A 35 72.65 -10.99 39.23
CA ASP A 35 72.01 -12.29 39.45
C ASP A 35 70.90 -12.48 38.40
N PRO A 36 71.02 -13.48 37.50
CA PRO A 36 70.01 -13.74 36.47
C PRO A 36 68.61 -14.04 37.02
N GLU A 37 68.51 -14.75 38.16
CA GLU A 37 67.22 -15.08 38.78
C GLU A 37 66.52 -13.80 39.26
N ILE A 38 67.25 -12.94 39.96
CA ILE A 38 66.71 -11.66 40.46
C ILE A 38 66.29 -10.77 39.30
N THR A 39 67.06 -10.77 38.20
CA THR A 39 66.74 -10.02 36.98
C THR A 39 65.44 -10.52 36.35
N ALA A 40 65.27 -11.84 36.23
CA ALA A 40 64.06 -12.44 35.69
C ALA A 40 62.83 -12.11 36.55
N ARG A 41 62.92 -12.33 37.87
CA ARG A 41 61.82 -12.01 38.80
C ARG A 41 61.46 -10.53 38.78
N SER A 42 62.46 -9.64 38.79
CA SER A 42 62.22 -8.19 38.71
C SER A 42 61.53 -7.79 37.39
N THR A 43 61.89 -8.45 36.28
CA THR A 43 61.25 -8.22 34.97
C THR A 43 59.79 -8.64 34.97
N TYR A 44 59.48 -9.81 35.53
CA TYR A 44 58.10 -10.29 35.69
C TYR A 44 57.26 -9.34 36.55
N TRP A 45 57.74 -8.98 37.74
CA TRP A 45 56.99 -8.13 38.67
C TRP A 45 56.82 -6.70 38.17
N LYS A 46 57.79 -6.17 37.40
CA LYS A 46 57.62 -4.91 36.68
C LYS A 46 56.50 -5.02 35.65
N ALA A 47 56.47 -6.10 34.86
CA ALA A 47 55.43 -6.32 33.86
C ALA A 47 54.03 -6.44 34.49
N GLU A 48 53.94 -7.07 35.67
CA GLU A 48 52.69 -7.13 36.46
C GLU A 48 52.26 -5.73 36.93
N VAL A 49 53.20 -4.92 37.44
CA VAL A 49 52.91 -3.51 37.77
C VAL A 49 52.42 -2.74 36.55
N ASP A 50 53.07 -2.90 35.40
CA ASP A 50 52.66 -2.26 34.15
C ASP A 50 51.25 -2.70 33.73
N TYR A 51 50.88 -3.96 33.93
CA TYR A 51 49.51 -4.45 33.68
C TYR A 51 48.48 -3.79 34.60
N GLN A 52 48.76 -3.72 35.91
CA GLN A 52 47.87 -3.09 36.90
C GLN A 52 47.71 -1.58 36.66
N LEU A 53 48.76 -0.91 36.17
CA LEU A 53 48.73 0.50 35.74
C LEU A 53 48.07 0.71 34.36
N ALA A 54 47.49 -0.34 33.75
CA ALA A 54 46.91 -0.34 32.41
C ALA A 54 47.89 0.01 31.26
N ASN A 55 49.20 -0.12 31.50
CA ASN A 55 50.26 0.01 30.49
C ASN A 55 50.45 -1.31 29.74
N TYR A 56 49.40 -1.78 29.06
CA TYR A 56 49.34 -3.15 28.52
C TYR A 56 50.44 -3.46 27.47
N ASN A 57 50.89 -2.47 26.70
CA ASN A 57 52.00 -2.68 25.75
C ASN A 57 53.34 -2.91 26.48
N ASP A 58 53.62 -2.16 27.54
CA ASP A 58 54.84 -2.32 28.34
C ASP A 58 54.80 -3.64 29.11
N ALA A 59 53.63 -4.00 29.65
CA ALA A 59 53.39 -5.29 30.27
C ALA A 59 53.64 -6.44 29.29
N LEU A 60 53.16 -6.34 28.04
CA LEU A 60 53.40 -7.35 27.01
C LEU A 60 54.89 -7.53 26.76
N VAL A 61 55.63 -6.43 26.57
CA VAL A 61 57.08 -6.46 26.36
C VAL A 61 57.78 -7.11 27.55
N GLY A 62 57.42 -6.72 28.79
CA GLY A 62 58.04 -7.25 30.00
C GLY A 62 57.78 -8.74 30.22
N PHE A 63 56.53 -9.21 30.05
CA PHE A 63 56.21 -10.62 30.19
C PHE A 63 56.79 -11.47 29.05
N THR A 64 56.79 -10.98 27.81
CA THR A 64 57.45 -11.67 26.69
C THR A 64 58.96 -11.73 26.89
N LEU A 65 59.58 -10.69 27.44
CA LEU A 65 60.99 -10.72 27.80
C LEU A 65 61.27 -11.78 28.86
N PHE A 66 60.47 -11.82 29.94
CA PHE A 66 60.57 -12.85 30.98
C PHE A 66 60.41 -14.27 30.43
N GLU A 67 59.41 -14.53 29.59
CA GLU A 67 59.15 -15.84 28.96
C GLU A 67 60.35 -16.37 28.15
N ASN A 68 61.19 -15.47 27.61
CA ASN A 68 62.36 -15.81 26.81
C ASN A 68 63.69 -15.82 27.59
N MET A 69 63.68 -15.63 28.92
CA MET A 69 64.89 -15.70 29.73
C MET A 69 65.31 -17.15 30.01
N ASN A 70 66.62 -17.37 30.15
CA ASN A 70 67.17 -18.67 30.54
C ASN A 70 66.86 -18.99 32.01
N ASP A 71 66.78 -20.28 32.35
CA ASP A 71 66.66 -20.79 33.72
C ASP A 71 65.42 -20.32 34.51
N ILE A 72 64.36 -19.85 33.84
CA ILE A 72 63.10 -19.48 34.49
C ILE A 72 62.27 -20.68 34.98
N ALA A 73 62.61 -21.90 34.54
CA ALA A 73 61.81 -23.11 34.79
C ALA A 73 61.66 -23.46 36.29
N SER A 74 62.60 -23.02 37.14
CA SER A 74 62.54 -23.22 38.60
C SER A 74 61.84 -22.07 39.35
N LEU A 75 61.42 -21.01 38.65
CA LEU A 75 60.80 -19.84 39.25
C LEU A 75 59.29 -20.01 39.35
N SER A 76 58.72 -19.66 40.50
CA SER A 76 57.26 -19.67 40.70
C SER A 76 56.51 -18.77 39.71
N GLU A 77 57.13 -17.68 39.27
CA GLU A 77 56.59 -16.73 38.31
C GLU A 77 56.40 -17.36 36.90
N ASN A 78 57.19 -18.38 36.57
CA ASN A 78 57.06 -19.11 35.31
C ASN A 78 55.75 -19.91 35.21
N ASP A 79 55.19 -20.34 36.35
CA ASP A 79 53.90 -21.03 36.37
C ASP A 79 52.75 -20.11 35.92
N GLN A 80 52.89 -18.80 36.12
CA GLN A 80 51.84 -17.80 35.88
C GLN A 80 52.04 -16.94 34.63
N VAL A 81 53.22 -16.95 34.00
CA VAL A 81 53.51 -16.07 32.85
C VAL A 81 52.52 -16.23 31.70
N ASN A 82 52.07 -17.46 31.40
CA ASN A 82 51.09 -17.69 30.34
C ASN A 82 49.69 -17.16 30.70
N TYR A 83 49.33 -17.17 31.99
CA TYR A 83 48.10 -16.55 32.48
C TYR A 83 48.13 -15.03 32.27
N ASN A 84 49.21 -14.38 32.68
CA ASN A 84 49.38 -12.92 32.54
C ASN A 84 49.48 -12.49 31.09
N LEU A 85 50.27 -13.19 30.26
CA LEU A 85 50.32 -12.95 28.82
C LEU A 85 48.95 -13.13 28.17
N GLY A 86 48.15 -14.10 28.63
CA GLY A 86 46.75 -14.26 28.21
C GLY A 86 45.93 -13.01 28.47
N TYR A 87 45.98 -12.48 29.69
CA TYR A 87 45.26 -11.27 30.09
C TYR A 87 45.73 -10.01 29.38
N VAL A 88 47.04 -9.83 29.24
CA VAL A 88 47.62 -8.68 28.54
C VAL A 88 47.14 -8.66 27.08
N ASN A 89 47.25 -9.77 26.36
CA ASN A 89 46.76 -9.89 24.99
C ASN A 89 45.23 -9.69 24.92
N PHE A 90 44.49 -10.21 25.91
CA PHE A 90 43.03 -10.02 25.99
C PHE A 90 42.66 -8.53 26.14
N LYS A 91 43.39 -7.77 26.97
CA LYS A 91 43.20 -6.32 27.13
C LYS A 91 43.60 -5.53 25.87
N LEU A 92 44.61 -6.00 25.17
CA LEU A 92 45.02 -5.49 23.84
C LEU A 92 44.09 -5.92 22.71
N LYS A 93 43.06 -6.74 23.00
CA LYS A 93 42.10 -7.29 22.04
C LYS A 93 42.72 -8.24 21.00
N ASP A 94 43.93 -8.74 21.24
CA ASP A 94 44.50 -9.86 20.48
C ASP A 94 43.96 -11.17 21.05
N TYR A 95 42.72 -11.49 20.68
CA TYR A 95 42.02 -12.66 21.20
C TYR A 95 42.60 -13.99 20.73
N ASP A 96 43.25 -14.02 19.55
CA ASP A 96 43.89 -15.25 19.06
C ASP A 96 45.14 -15.57 19.88
N GLU A 97 46.00 -14.58 20.18
CA GLU A 97 47.17 -14.80 21.02
C GLU A 97 46.79 -15.01 22.49
N ALA A 98 45.83 -14.25 23.01
CA ALA A 98 45.28 -14.47 24.35
C ALA A 98 44.79 -15.92 24.52
N GLY A 99 44.03 -16.42 23.55
CA GLY A 99 43.54 -17.81 23.55
C GLY A 99 44.66 -18.84 23.52
N LYS A 100 45.77 -18.60 22.80
CA LYS A 100 46.94 -19.49 22.84
C LYS A 100 47.58 -19.50 24.23
N LYS A 101 47.79 -18.33 24.84
CA LYS A 101 48.43 -18.20 26.15
C LYS A 101 47.58 -18.80 27.27
N PHE A 102 46.27 -18.55 27.29
CA PHE A 102 45.36 -19.22 28.23
C PHE A 102 45.34 -20.75 28.04
N ARG A 103 45.34 -21.24 26.79
CA ARG A 103 45.42 -22.68 26.52
C ARG A 103 46.72 -23.29 27.02
N ASN A 104 47.85 -22.60 26.83
CA ASN A 104 49.15 -23.05 27.35
C ASN A 104 49.14 -23.13 28.88
N PHE A 105 48.59 -22.12 29.55
CA PHE A 105 48.43 -22.13 31.01
C PHE A 105 47.52 -23.28 31.47
N ILE A 106 46.38 -23.53 30.81
CA ILE A 106 45.51 -24.67 31.15
C ILE A 106 46.25 -26.01 30.98
N ASN A 107 47.03 -26.15 29.91
CA ASN A 107 47.76 -27.39 29.60
C ASN A 107 48.92 -27.68 30.56
N SER A 108 49.41 -26.68 31.32
CA SER A 108 50.40 -26.93 32.38
C SER A 108 49.79 -27.58 33.63
N ASN A 109 48.47 -27.75 33.67
CA ASN A 109 47.70 -28.29 34.80
C ASN A 109 47.99 -27.53 36.11
N PRO A 110 47.67 -26.22 36.16
CA PRO A 110 47.90 -25.40 37.34
C PRO A 110 47.14 -25.97 38.53
N SER A 111 47.79 -25.97 39.70
CA SER A 111 47.22 -26.47 40.95
C SER A 111 46.16 -25.53 41.55
N ASP A 112 46.20 -24.26 41.17
CA ASP A 112 45.19 -23.27 41.55
C ASP A 112 43.92 -23.45 40.69
N GLU A 113 42.92 -24.10 41.27
CA GLU A 113 41.62 -24.35 40.61
C GLU A 113 40.88 -23.06 40.23
N GLY A 114 41.12 -21.96 40.95
CA GLY A 114 40.55 -20.64 40.66
C GLY A 114 41.12 -20.06 39.37
N LEU A 115 42.46 -20.02 39.27
CA LEU A 115 43.14 -19.56 38.06
C LEU A 115 42.86 -20.47 36.86
N LEU A 116 42.77 -21.79 37.08
CA LEU A 116 42.37 -22.74 36.04
C LEU A 116 40.97 -22.43 35.51
N SER A 117 40.00 -22.26 36.40
CA SER A 117 38.62 -21.94 36.05
C SER A 117 38.52 -20.60 35.31
N ASP A 118 39.16 -19.56 35.82
CA ASP A 118 39.19 -18.24 35.18
C ASP A 118 39.82 -18.30 33.79
N SER A 119 40.93 -19.03 33.63
CA SER A 119 41.57 -19.24 32.32
C SER A 119 40.67 -19.98 31.33
N GLN A 120 39.91 -20.97 31.80
CA GLN A 120 38.94 -21.68 30.96
C GLN A 120 37.80 -20.75 30.52
N VAL A 121 37.29 -19.91 31.43
CA VAL A 121 36.32 -18.86 31.08
C VAL A 121 36.89 -17.93 30.02
N ARG A 122 38.10 -17.40 30.22
CA ARG A 122 38.74 -16.49 29.26
C ARG A 122 39.06 -17.15 27.93
N LEU A 123 39.48 -18.41 27.93
CA LEU A 123 39.64 -19.17 26.70
C LEU A 123 38.30 -19.31 25.97
N GLY A 124 37.22 -19.59 26.71
CA GLY A 124 35.85 -19.54 26.19
C GLY A 124 35.48 -18.19 25.58
N ASP A 125 35.79 -17.09 26.27
CA ASP A 125 35.54 -15.72 25.82
C ASP A 125 36.31 -15.42 24.51
N THR A 126 37.60 -15.83 24.42
CA THR A 126 38.40 -15.65 23.20
C THR A 126 37.80 -16.41 22.02
N TYR A 127 37.33 -17.64 22.24
CA TYR A 127 36.62 -18.39 21.21
C TYR A 127 35.30 -17.74 20.82
N PHE A 128 34.54 -17.22 21.80
CA PHE A 128 33.27 -16.55 21.56
C PHE A 128 33.45 -15.33 20.66
N VAL A 129 34.40 -14.44 20.99
CA VAL A 129 34.68 -13.23 20.20
C VAL A 129 35.17 -13.59 18.78
N ASN A 130 35.96 -14.66 18.64
CA ASN A 130 36.42 -15.15 17.33
C ASN A 130 35.35 -16.00 16.61
N SER A 131 34.09 -15.96 17.04
CA SER A 131 32.95 -16.69 16.47
C SER A 131 33.12 -18.22 16.43
N LYS A 132 34.04 -18.76 17.24
CA LYS A 132 34.28 -20.20 17.43
C LYS A 132 33.36 -20.74 18.53
N TYR A 133 32.05 -20.56 18.37
CA TYR A 133 31.05 -20.80 19.41
C TYR A 133 31.04 -22.23 19.97
N GLN A 134 31.26 -23.25 19.12
CA GLN A 134 31.32 -24.64 19.59
C GLN A 134 32.53 -24.89 20.51
N SER A 135 33.67 -24.25 20.23
CA SER A 135 34.85 -24.29 21.10
C SER A 135 34.60 -23.51 22.39
N ALA A 136 33.93 -22.35 22.32
CA ALA A 136 33.53 -21.59 23.50
C ALA A 136 32.63 -22.42 24.43
N ILE A 137 31.59 -23.07 23.88
CA ILE A 137 30.69 -23.97 24.60
C ILE A 137 31.48 -25.09 25.30
N ALA A 138 32.48 -25.68 24.63
CA ALA A 138 33.30 -26.74 25.21
C ALA A 138 34.10 -26.26 26.43
N GLU A 139 34.66 -25.05 26.40
CA GLU A 139 35.40 -24.48 27.53
C GLU A 139 34.46 -24.07 28.68
N TYR A 140 33.34 -23.40 28.38
CA TYR A 140 32.34 -23.08 29.41
C TYR A 140 31.78 -24.34 30.09
N ASN A 141 31.58 -25.43 29.34
CA ASN A 141 31.17 -26.71 29.92
C ASN A 141 32.17 -27.25 30.96
N LYS A 142 33.48 -27.04 30.78
CA LYS A 142 34.49 -27.48 31.76
C LYS A 142 34.34 -26.73 33.08
N VAL A 143 34.13 -25.42 33.02
CA VAL A 143 33.88 -24.56 34.20
C VAL A 143 32.60 -25.00 34.92
N ILE A 144 31.54 -25.25 34.15
CA ILE A 144 30.23 -25.67 34.67
C ILE A 144 30.32 -27.04 35.36
N ASN A 145 31.00 -28.01 34.74
CA ASN A 145 31.08 -29.37 35.27
C ASN A 145 32.02 -29.46 36.49
N SER A 146 33.08 -28.66 36.54
CA SER A 146 34.00 -28.58 37.67
C SER A 146 33.47 -27.75 38.83
N LYS A 147 32.35 -27.04 38.65
CA LYS A 147 31.84 -26.03 39.59
C LYS A 147 32.87 -24.95 39.90
N GLY A 148 33.60 -24.54 38.87
CA GLY A 148 34.65 -23.53 38.97
C GLY A 148 34.13 -22.14 39.33
N GLN A 149 35.05 -21.21 39.59
CA GLN A 149 34.72 -19.81 39.80
C GLN A 149 34.03 -19.20 38.56
N ALA A 150 33.12 -18.24 38.77
CA ALA A 150 32.30 -17.63 37.71
C ALA A 150 31.43 -18.63 36.91
N ILE A 151 30.99 -19.71 37.55
CA ILE A 151 30.10 -20.73 36.96
C ILE A 151 28.83 -20.13 36.34
N ASP A 152 28.25 -19.13 36.97
CA ASP A 152 27.05 -18.44 36.49
C ASP A 152 27.35 -17.71 35.18
N TYR A 153 28.43 -16.93 35.11
CA TYR A 153 28.89 -16.30 33.88
C TYR A 153 29.13 -17.33 32.76
N ALA A 154 29.84 -18.44 33.05
CA ALA A 154 30.09 -19.49 32.06
C ALA A 154 28.79 -20.12 31.54
N HIS A 155 27.82 -20.37 32.43
CA HIS A 155 26.49 -20.86 32.04
C HIS A 155 25.76 -19.87 31.13
N PHE A 156 25.75 -18.59 31.47
CA PHE A 156 25.12 -17.55 30.67
C PHE A 156 25.78 -17.45 29.28
N GLN A 157 27.11 -17.39 29.21
CA GLN A 157 27.83 -17.29 27.94
C GLN A 157 27.69 -18.54 27.06
N ARG A 158 27.54 -19.72 27.67
CA ARG A 158 27.17 -20.93 26.93
C ARG A 158 25.80 -20.80 26.29
N ALA A 159 24.80 -20.30 27.03
CA ALA A 159 23.47 -20.07 26.49
C ALA A 159 23.48 -19.05 25.35
N MET A 160 24.27 -17.98 25.46
CA MET A 160 24.49 -17.01 24.37
C MET A 160 25.12 -17.66 23.15
N SER A 161 26.11 -18.52 23.35
CA SER A 161 26.75 -19.29 22.27
C SER A 161 25.75 -20.21 21.55
N TYR A 162 24.83 -20.86 22.28
CA TYR A 162 23.76 -21.66 21.67
C TYR A 162 22.88 -20.81 20.75
N GLY A 163 22.47 -19.62 21.20
CA GLY A 163 21.70 -18.68 20.38
C GLY A 163 22.39 -18.30 19.06
N LEU A 164 23.70 -18.03 19.10
CA LEU A 164 24.49 -17.66 17.92
C LEU A 164 24.73 -18.84 16.96
N THR A 165 24.59 -20.08 17.44
CA THR A 165 24.62 -21.30 16.61
C THR A 165 23.24 -21.74 16.10
N GLY A 166 22.19 -20.94 16.31
CA GLY A 166 20.81 -21.27 15.93
C GLY A 166 20.13 -22.31 16.82
N ARG A 167 20.80 -22.75 17.90
CA ARG A 167 20.30 -23.73 18.86
C ARG A 167 19.40 -23.06 19.91
N ASN A 168 18.28 -22.50 19.46
CA ASN A 168 17.39 -21.70 20.32
C ASN A 168 16.76 -22.53 21.45
N GLU A 169 16.40 -23.79 21.23
CA GLU A 169 15.87 -24.68 22.27
C GLU A 169 16.87 -24.88 23.41
N ASP A 170 18.14 -25.15 23.07
CA ASP A 170 19.21 -25.29 24.06
C ASP A 170 19.43 -23.99 24.84
N LYS A 171 19.36 -22.83 24.16
CA LYS A 171 19.44 -21.52 24.83
C LYS A 171 18.29 -21.33 25.84
N ILE A 172 17.06 -21.67 25.46
CA ILE A 172 15.88 -21.58 26.35
C ILE A 172 16.05 -22.47 27.58
N ILE A 173 16.43 -23.74 27.38
CA ILE A 173 16.67 -24.70 28.46
C ILE A 173 17.75 -24.15 29.40
N ASP A 174 18.86 -23.65 28.85
CA ASP A 174 20.00 -23.23 29.64
C ASP A 174 19.74 -21.92 30.41
N LEU A 175 19.05 -20.94 29.81
CA LEU A 175 18.64 -19.71 30.50
C LEU A 175 17.58 -19.97 31.58
N THR A 176 16.63 -20.89 31.34
CA THR A 176 15.65 -21.30 32.35
C THR A 176 16.34 -21.95 33.55
N LYS A 177 17.32 -22.83 33.28
CA LYS A 177 18.15 -23.43 34.33
C LYS A 177 19.00 -22.39 35.06
N PHE A 178 19.57 -21.43 34.33
CA PHE A 178 20.34 -20.33 34.90
C PHE A 178 19.51 -19.52 35.90
N LEU A 179 18.31 -19.09 35.50
CA LEU A 179 17.42 -18.27 36.32
C LEU A 179 16.91 -18.98 37.58
N SER A 180 16.75 -20.31 37.53
CA SER A 180 16.33 -21.12 38.68
C SER A 180 17.49 -21.46 39.63
N THR A 181 18.70 -21.64 39.09
CA THR A 181 19.90 -22.05 39.83
C THR A 181 20.63 -20.87 40.47
N TYR A 182 20.92 -19.81 39.71
CA TYR A 182 21.80 -18.71 40.12
C TYR A 182 21.03 -17.49 40.61
N ARG A 183 20.25 -17.65 41.69
CA ARG A 183 19.32 -16.59 42.18
C ARG A 183 20.01 -15.29 42.61
N GLY A 184 21.28 -15.33 42.97
CA GLY A 184 22.08 -14.16 43.36
C GLY A 184 22.95 -13.57 42.25
N SER A 185 22.92 -14.14 41.03
CA SER A 185 23.76 -13.62 39.94
C SER A 185 23.32 -12.23 39.50
N SER A 186 24.28 -11.38 39.14
CA SER A 186 24.02 -10.07 38.56
C SER A 186 23.52 -10.14 37.12
N LEU A 187 23.67 -11.28 36.42
CA LEU A 187 23.27 -11.47 35.02
C LEU A 187 21.81 -11.93 34.87
N ARG A 188 21.01 -11.86 35.94
CA ARG A 188 19.64 -12.39 35.90
C ARG A 188 18.71 -11.53 35.06
N ASP A 189 18.90 -10.21 35.04
CA ASP A 189 18.16 -9.34 34.13
C ASP A 189 18.56 -9.57 32.67
N ASP A 190 19.86 -9.72 32.37
CA ASP A 190 20.32 -10.17 31.05
C ASP A 190 19.66 -11.51 30.65
N ALA A 191 19.63 -12.48 31.57
CA ALA A 191 19.05 -13.80 31.30
C ALA A 191 17.54 -13.76 31.06
N TYR A 192 16.78 -12.94 31.79
CA TYR A 192 15.35 -12.79 31.50
C TYR A 192 15.11 -12.11 30.15
N TYR A 193 15.89 -11.08 29.81
CA TYR A 193 15.78 -10.41 28.51
C TYR A 193 16.10 -11.37 27.35
N GLU A 194 17.22 -12.07 27.44
CA GLU A 194 17.66 -13.02 26.41
C GLU A 194 16.76 -14.25 26.30
N LEU A 195 16.08 -14.63 27.39
CA LEU A 195 15.08 -15.68 27.39
C LEU A 195 13.81 -15.21 26.66
N GLY A 196 13.36 -13.98 26.91
CA GLY A 196 12.27 -13.37 26.15
C GLY A 196 12.56 -13.34 24.66
N GLU A 197 13.76 -12.89 24.26
CA GLU A 197 14.19 -12.87 22.85
C GLU A 197 14.27 -14.27 22.24
N ALA A 198 14.68 -15.29 23.02
CA ALA A 198 14.72 -16.67 22.56
C ALA A 198 13.31 -17.24 22.34
N TYR A 199 12.38 -16.97 23.26
CA TYR A 199 10.98 -17.36 23.10
C TYR A 199 10.29 -16.64 21.94
N THR A 200 10.56 -15.35 21.73
CA THR A 200 10.04 -14.62 20.56
C THR A 200 10.50 -15.26 19.25
N ARG A 201 11.79 -15.63 19.14
CA ARG A 201 12.32 -16.35 17.97
C ARG A 201 11.73 -17.74 17.77
N ALA A 202 11.31 -18.39 18.86
CA ALA A 202 10.63 -19.68 18.84
C ALA A 202 9.11 -19.57 18.58
N ASN A 203 8.58 -18.35 18.35
CA ASN A 203 7.14 -18.05 18.27
C ASN A 203 6.34 -18.47 19.53
N GLN A 204 7.01 -18.54 20.69
CA GLN A 204 6.43 -18.81 22.00
C GLN A 204 6.04 -17.49 22.67
N THR A 205 4.96 -16.89 22.18
CA THR A 205 4.54 -15.52 22.52
C THR A 205 4.24 -15.34 24.01
N ASP A 206 3.49 -16.26 24.62
CA ASP A 206 3.08 -16.12 26.02
C ASP A 206 4.28 -16.22 26.96
N GLU A 207 5.18 -17.17 26.69
CA GLU A 207 6.42 -17.36 27.46
C GLU A 207 7.38 -16.18 27.27
N ALA A 208 7.45 -15.60 26.07
CA ALA A 208 8.22 -14.38 25.83
C ALA A 208 7.70 -13.21 26.65
N ILE A 209 6.37 -12.98 26.63
CA ILE A 209 5.71 -11.93 27.41
C ILE A 209 5.95 -12.16 28.91
N GLU A 210 5.88 -13.40 29.39
CA GLU A 210 6.14 -13.74 30.79
C GLU A 210 7.60 -13.46 31.19
N ALA A 211 8.58 -13.83 30.36
CA ALA A 211 9.99 -13.57 30.62
C ALA A 211 10.28 -12.06 30.75
N TYR A 212 9.76 -11.25 29.81
CA TYR A 212 9.83 -9.78 29.89
C TYR A 212 9.09 -9.21 31.10
N THR A 213 7.93 -9.78 31.45
CA THR A 213 7.17 -9.36 32.64
C THR A 213 7.95 -9.63 33.91
N ASN A 214 8.61 -10.79 34.02
CA ASN A 214 9.44 -11.14 35.16
C ASN A 214 10.67 -10.25 35.28
N LEU A 215 11.33 -9.90 34.16
CA LEU A 215 12.41 -8.90 34.14
C LEU A 215 11.95 -7.58 34.78
N MET A 216 10.82 -7.03 34.33
CA MET A 216 10.29 -5.77 34.85
C MET A 216 9.83 -5.87 36.31
N LYS A 217 9.30 -7.02 36.71
CA LYS A 217 8.83 -7.25 38.07
C LYS A 217 9.98 -7.31 39.08
N TYR A 218 11.04 -8.05 38.76
CA TYR A 218 12.14 -8.32 39.70
C TYR A 218 13.31 -7.34 39.55
N TYR A 219 13.49 -6.70 38.39
CA TYR A 219 14.62 -5.81 38.08
C TYR A 219 14.16 -4.47 37.52
N LYS A 220 13.31 -3.76 38.27
CA LYS A 220 12.69 -2.48 37.87
C LYS A 220 13.66 -1.37 37.42
N ARG A 221 14.94 -1.45 37.80
CA ARG A 221 15.99 -0.48 37.46
C ARG A 221 16.95 -0.98 36.36
N SER A 222 16.69 -2.15 35.79
CA SER A 222 17.51 -2.70 34.72
C SER A 222 17.41 -1.84 33.45
N SER A 223 18.53 -1.66 32.76
CA SER A 223 18.55 -1.03 31.43
C SER A 223 17.79 -1.82 30.37
N TYR A 224 17.41 -3.08 30.66
CA TYR A 224 16.60 -3.90 29.76
C TYR A 224 15.08 -3.65 29.91
N VAL A 225 14.62 -2.94 30.94
CA VAL A 225 13.18 -2.67 31.14
C VAL A 225 12.54 -1.94 29.94
N PRO A 226 13.07 -0.79 29.46
CA PRO A 226 12.50 -0.12 28.27
C PRO A 226 12.55 -1.01 27.03
N LYS A 227 13.62 -1.81 26.86
CA LYS A 227 13.75 -2.78 25.76
C LYS A 227 12.66 -3.85 25.82
N ALA A 228 12.43 -4.41 27.00
CA ALA A 228 11.43 -5.45 27.23
C ALA A 228 10.00 -4.95 26.97
N LEU A 229 9.67 -3.73 27.41
CA LEU A 229 8.37 -3.11 27.11
C LEU A 229 8.17 -2.90 25.61
N LEU A 230 9.19 -2.38 24.90
CA LEU A 230 9.14 -2.23 23.46
C LEU A 230 8.94 -3.58 22.75
N LYS A 231 9.65 -4.63 23.19
CA LYS A 231 9.51 -5.99 22.67
C LYS A 231 8.12 -6.57 22.91
N GLN A 232 7.53 -6.36 24.09
CA GLN A 232 6.13 -6.73 24.34
C GLN A 232 5.17 -6.02 23.38
N GLY A 233 5.36 -4.72 23.14
CA GLY A 233 4.55 -3.97 22.17
C GLY A 233 4.64 -4.55 20.75
N LEU A 234 5.84 -4.91 20.31
CA LEU A 234 6.08 -5.57 19.02
C LEU A 234 5.40 -6.94 18.93
N ILE A 235 5.49 -7.74 20.00
CA ILE A 235 4.82 -9.05 20.07
C ILE A 235 3.30 -8.91 19.98
N PHE A 236 2.71 -7.95 20.71
CA PHE A 236 1.27 -7.68 20.63
C PHE A 236 0.85 -7.24 19.24
N TYR A 237 1.60 -6.35 18.59
CA TYR A 237 1.30 -5.91 17.24
C TYR A 237 1.37 -7.06 16.23
N ASN A 238 2.42 -7.89 16.30
CA ASN A 238 2.58 -9.06 15.42
C ASN A 238 1.53 -10.16 15.64
N THR A 239 0.83 -10.11 16.77
CA THR A 239 -0.27 -11.03 17.10
C THR A 239 -1.64 -10.35 17.01
N GLU A 240 -1.74 -9.24 16.26
CA GLU A 240 -2.96 -8.48 15.98
C GLU A 240 -3.67 -7.91 17.23
N GLN A 241 -2.94 -7.79 18.34
CA GLN A 241 -3.41 -7.21 19.60
C GLN A 241 -3.05 -5.71 19.67
N ASP A 242 -3.49 -4.94 18.66
CA ASP A 242 -3.07 -3.55 18.42
C ASP A 242 -3.24 -2.62 19.64
N ASN A 243 -4.36 -2.75 20.38
CA ASN A 243 -4.59 -1.90 21.56
C ASN A 243 -3.60 -2.21 22.70
N GLN A 244 -3.22 -3.47 22.88
CA GLN A 244 -2.21 -3.86 23.87
C GLN A 244 -0.82 -3.40 23.42
N ALA A 245 -0.54 -3.44 22.11
CA ALA A 245 0.69 -2.88 21.56
C ALA A 245 0.80 -1.38 21.86
N LEU A 246 -0.25 -0.60 21.59
CA LEU A 246 -0.32 0.82 21.90
C LEU A 246 -0.17 1.11 23.39
N GLU A 247 -0.74 0.28 24.27
CA GLU A 247 -0.55 0.40 25.72
C GLU A 247 0.92 0.28 26.10
N LYS A 248 1.63 -0.74 25.58
CA LYS A 248 3.06 -0.94 25.86
C LYS A 248 3.92 0.18 25.28
N TYR A 249 3.67 0.61 24.05
CA TYR A 249 4.42 1.73 23.46
C TYR A 249 4.23 3.03 24.24
N ARG A 250 2.99 3.35 24.62
CA ARG A 250 2.70 4.52 25.49
C ARG A 250 3.40 4.40 26.84
N GLN A 251 3.48 3.20 27.40
CA GLN A 251 4.19 2.95 28.65
C GLN A 251 5.69 3.24 28.53
N VAL A 252 6.36 2.78 27.46
CA VAL A 252 7.78 3.08 27.21
C VAL A 252 8.01 4.59 27.17
N VAL A 253 7.20 5.30 26.38
CA VAL A 253 7.36 6.76 26.19
C VAL A 253 7.12 7.53 27.49
N LYS A 254 6.12 7.11 28.27
CA LYS A 254 5.78 7.77 29.54
C LYS A 254 6.83 7.53 30.64
N GLU A 255 7.32 6.30 30.77
CA GLU A 255 8.21 5.92 31.88
C GLU A 255 9.70 6.12 31.53
N TYR A 256 10.07 6.08 30.24
CA TYR A 256 11.44 6.12 29.75
C TYR A 256 11.63 7.11 28.58
N PRO A 257 11.17 8.37 28.66
CA PRO A 257 11.10 9.30 27.52
C PRO A 257 12.45 9.62 26.86
N ASN A 258 13.57 9.44 27.57
CA ASN A 258 14.91 9.79 27.08
C ASN A 258 15.69 8.62 26.44
N THR A 259 15.03 7.48 26.20
CA THR A 259 15.70 6.30 25.61
C THR A 259 15.40 6.15 24.12
N ASP A 260 16.26 5.41 23.42
CA ASP A 260 16.03 5.10 22.00
C ASP A 260 14.79 4.23 21.82
N GLU A 261 14.46 3.40 22.81
CA GLU A 261 13.23 2.60 22.81
C GLU A 261 11.96 3.46 22.85
N ALA A 262 11.98 4.62 23.52
CA ALA A 262 10.84 5.54 23.48
C ALA A 262 10.63 6.12 22.08
N LYS A 263 11.70 6.49 21.38
CA LYS A 263 11.62 6.95 19.99
C LYS A 263 11.10 5.85 19.06
N GLN A 264 11.60 4.63 19.21
CA GLN A 264 11.10 3.47 18.47
C GLN A 264 9.64 3.16 18.79
N ALA A 265 9.23 3.28 20.05
CA ALA A 265 7.84 3.07 20.47
C ALA A 265 6.89 4.09 19.83
N VAL A 266 7.28 5.36 19.72
CA VAL A 266 6.47 6.37 18.99
C VAL A 266 6.33 6.00 17.52
N ALA A 267 7.43 5.66 16.85
CA ALA A 267 7.40 5.27 15.44
C ALA A 267 6.52 4.03 15.20
N ASN A 268 6.66 3.00 16.03
CA ASN A 268 5.82 1.80 15.95
C ASN A 268 4.35 2.14 16.24
N ALA A 269 4.07 2.96 17.26
CA ALA A 269 2.71 3.37 17.58
C ALA A 269 2.05 4.15 16.43
N ARG A 270 2.78 5.06 15.74
CA ARG A 270 2.29 5.76 14.54
C ARG A 270 1.74 4.77 13.52
N GLN A 271 2.51 3.71 13.20
CA GLN A 271 2.07 2.66 12.29
C GLN A 271 0.80 1.97 12.77
N VAL A 272 0.71 1.63 14.07
CA VAL A 272 -0.51 1.00 14.62
C VAL A 272 -1.73 1.93 14.52
N TYR A 273 -1.58 3.23 14.77
CA TYR A 273 -2.70 4.17 14.61
C TYR A 273 -3.14 4.32 13.15
N VAL A 274 -2.20 4.39 12.22
CA VAL A 274 -2.48 4.40 10.77
C VAL A 274 -3.27 3.15 10.39
N ASP A 275 -2.82 1.98 10.86
CA ASP A 275 -3.45 0.69 10.61
C ASP A 275 -4.89 0.62 11.14
N LEU A 276 -5.13 1.23 12.30
CA LEU A 276 -6.44 1.26 12.96
C LEU A 276 -7.39 2.35 12.45
N GLY A 277 -6.95 3.29 11.61
CA GLY A 277 -7.81 4.43 11.23
C GLY A 277 -7.87 5.54 12.28
N ARG A 278 -6.92 5.60 13.22
CA ARG A 278 -6.96 6.41 14.45
C ARG A 278 -5.85 7.47 14.48
N VAL A 279 -5.52 8.05 13.32
CA VAL A 279 -4.45 9.06 13.18
C VAL A 279 -4.73 10.31 14.02
N ASP A 280 -6.00 10.69 14.20
CA ASP A 280 -6.39 11.80 15.09
C ASP A 280 -5.87 11.57 16.53
N GLU A 281 -6.02 10.34 17.04
CA GLU A 281 -5.57 9.98 18.39
C GLU A 281 -4.05 9.90 18.50
N TYR A 282 -3.36 9.56 17.42
CA TYR A 282 -1.90 9.66 17.35
C TYR A 282 -1.45 11.12 17.49
N ALA A 283 -2.05 12.02 16.70
CA ALA A 283 -1.73 13.45 16.71
C ALA A 283 -1.95 14.07 18.10
N ASP A 284 -3.06 13.72 18.75
CA ASP A 284 -3.36 14.17 20.11
C ASP A 284 -2.38 13.63 21.13
N TRP A 285 -1.96 12.36 21.01
CA TRP A 285 -1.03 11.73 21.93
C TRP A 285 0.39 12.31 21.84
N VAL A 286 0.89 12.56 20.63
CA VAL A 286 2.28 13.01 20.41
C VAL A 286 2.51 14.50 20.60
N LYS A 287 1.45 15.31 20.61
CA LYS A 287 1.52 16.75 20.90
C LYS A 287 2.27 17.06 22.20
N ASP A 288 2.12 16.22 23.22
CA ASP A 288 2.69 16.44 24.55
C ASP A 288 4.03 15.70 24.76
N ILE A 289 4.66 15.20 23.68
CA ILE A 289 5.92 14.46 23.73
C ILE A 289 7.06 15.32 23.16
N ASP A 290 7.91 15.87 24.04
CA ASP A 290 8.93 16.88 23.72
C ASP A 290 9.91 16.50 22.57
N PHE A 291 10.21 15.21 22.40
CA PHE A 291 11.15 14.74 21.37
C PHE A 291 10.48 14.37 20.03
N VAL A 292 9.17 14.59 19.92
CA VAL A 292 8.38 14.27 18.73
C VAL A 292 7.88 15.56 18.10
N GLU A 293 8.30 15.82 16.87
CA GLU A 293 7.73 16.87 16.04
C GLU A 293 6.88 16.22 14.96
N VAL A 294 5.58 16.54 14.95
CA VAL A 294 4.66 16.12 13.89
C VAL A 294 4.25 17.34 13.09
N SER A 295 4.69 17.40 11.84
CA SER A 295 4.32 18.48 10.94
C SER A 295 2.90 18.30 10.38
N ALA A 296 2.33 19.37 9.82
CA ALA A 296 1.07 19.24 9.08
C ALA A 296 1.21 18.29 7.88
N SER A 297 2.39 18.21 7.26
CA SER A 297 2.67 17.30 6.14
C SER A 297 2.75 15.84 6.59
N ASP A 298 3.22 15.57 7.81
CA ASP A 298 3.23 14.22 8.39
C ASP A 298 1.80 13.71 8.59
N LEU A 299 0.94 14.55 9.15
CA LEU A 299 -0.47 14.21 9.38
C LEU A 299 -1.25 14.07 8.07
N ASP A 300 -0.96 14.90 7.08
CA ASP A 300 -1.51 14.77 5.72
C ASP A 300 -1.22 13.37 5.16
N ASN A 301 0.05 12.96 5.15
CA ASN A 301 0.44 11.63 4.68
C ASN A 301 -0.20 10.50 5.50
N ASP A 302 -0.13 10.55 6.83
CA ASP A 302 -0.65 9.50 7.70
C ASP A 302 -2.17 9.31 7.54
N MET A 303 -2.92 10.42 7.50
CA MET A 303 -4.37 10.37 7.35
C MET A 303 -4.77 9.81 5.98
N TYR A 304 -4.03 10.16 4.93
CA TYR A 304 -4.24 9.60 3.60
C TYR A 304 -3.90 8.10 3.54
N GLU A 305 -2.72 7.69 3.99
CA GLU A 305 -2.28 6.29 4.01
C GLU A 305 -3.28 5.42 4.78
N SER A 306 -3.76 5.92 5.93
CA SER A 306 -4.77 5.25 6.72
C SER A 306 -6.09 5.07 5.95
N ALA A 307 -6.56 6.10 5.24
CA ALA A 307 -7.77 6.03 4.43
C ALA A 307 -7.62 5.11 3.21
N GLU A 308 -6.49 5.21 2.51
CA GLU A 308 -6.15 4.38 1.35
C GLU A 308 -6.05 2.91 1.73
N LYS A 309 -5.45 2.58 2.88
CA LYS A 309 -5.41 1.20 3.39
C LYS A 309 -6.80 0.61 3.56
N GLN A 310 -7.76 1.37 4.11
CA GLN A 310 -9.14 0.91 4.24
C GLN A 310 -9.81 0.70 2.88
N TYR A 311 -9.51 1.54 1.89
CA TYR A 311 -9.98 1.40 0.52
C TYR A 311 -9.42 0.13 -0.14
N LEU A 312 -8.11 -0.11 -0.04
CA LEU A 312 -7.44 -1.28 -0.60
C LEU A 312 -7.91 -2.59 0.05
N GLN A 313 -8.26 -2.56 1.34
CA GLN A 313 -8.87 -3.69 2.06
C GLN A 313 -10.37 -3.87 1.76
N ASN A 314 -10.96 -3.04 0.89
CA ASN A 314 -12.38 -3.02 0.56
C ASN A 314 -13.29 -2.77 1.79
N ASN A 315 -12.76 -2.13 2.84
CA ASN A 315 -13.52 -1.70 4.02
C ASN A 315 -14.28 -0.39 3.71
N ARG A 316 -15.25 -0.44 2.80
CA ARG A 316 -15.88 0.74 2.17
C ARG A 316 -16.40 1.79 3.15
N SER A 317 -17.09 1.39 4.21
CA SER A 317 -17.62 2.33 5.23
C SER A 317 -16.49 3.06 5.97
N LYS A 318 -15.42 2.35 6.34
CA LYS A 318 -14.23 2.94 6.98
C LYS A 318 -13.48 3.86 6.01
N ALA A 319 -13.31 3.44 4.76
CA ALA A 319 -12.69 4.25 3.72
C ALA A 319 -13.43 5.57 3.48
N ILE A 320 -14.77 5.52 3.36
CA ILE A 320 -15.60 6.73 3.21
C ILE A 320 -15.40 7.67 4.40
N SER A 321 -15.46 7.15 5.63
CA SER A 321 -15.26 7.95 6.85
C SER A 321 -13.87 8.58 6.89
N ALA A 322 -12.83 7.80 6.60
CA ALA A 322 -11.43 8.23 6.64
C ALA A 322 -11.11 9.29 5.57
N PHE A 323 -11.53 9.08 4.31
CA PHE A 323 -11.33 10.09 3.27
C PHE A 323 -12.12 11.37 3.52
N ARG A 324 -13.33 11.29 4.11
CA ARG A 324 -14.07 12.49 4.51
C ARG A 324 -13.30 13.31 5.55
N LYS A 325 -12.79 12.65 6.59
CA LYS A 325 -11.94 13.30 7.61
C LYS A 325 -10.69 13.91 6.99
N TYR A 326 -10.02 13.17 6.09
CA TYR A 326 -8.85 13.67 5.38
C TYR A 326 -9.17 14.95 4.60
N ILE A 327 -10.22 14.94 3.78
CA ILE A 327 -10.62 16.10 2.96
C ILE A 327 -11.07 17.29 3.81
N GLU A 328 -11.72 17.03 4.95
CA GLU A 328 -12.11 18.08 5.90
C GLU A 328 -10.88 18.76 6.52
N ARG A 329 -9.87 17.96 6.87
CA ARG A 329 -8.65 18.46 7.53
C ARG A 329 -7.64 19.06 6.56
N PHE A 330 -7.48 18.45 5.39
CA PHE A 330 -6.50 18.78 4.36
C PHE A 330 -7.18 18.99 2.99
N PRO A 331 -8.07 20.00 2.87
CA PRO A 331 -8.79 20.25 1.61
C PRO A 331 -7.87 20.57 0.43
N ASN A 332 -6.68 21.11 0.72
CA ASN A 332 -5.61 21.39 -0.24
C ASN A 332 -4.33 20.58 0.08
N GLY A 333 -4.48 19.42 0.75
CA GLY A 333 -3.36 18.54 1.08
C GLY A 333 -2.72 17.91 -0.15
N ALA A 334 -1.54 17.31 0.03
CA ALA A 334 -0.77 16.67 -1.01
C ALA A 334 -1.56 15.56 -1.73
N HIS A 335 -2.48 14.89 -1.02
CA HIS A 335 -3.31 13.81 -1.53
C HIS A 335 -4.78 14.20 -1.74
N ALA A 336 -5.10 15.50 -1.78
CA ALA A 336 -6.47 15.99 -1.97
C ALA A 336 -7.12 15.44 -3.26
N LEU A 337 -6.35 15.34 -4.34
CA LEU A 337 -6.81 14.77 -5.61
C LEU A 337 -7.17 13.27 -5.44
N ASN A 338 -6.24 12.46 -4.94
CA ASN A 338 -6.42 11.03 -4.75
C ASN A 338 -7.56 10.72 -3.76
N ALA A 339 -7.62 11.44 -2.63
CA ALA A 339 -8.64 11.26 -1.62
C ALA A 339 -10.06 11.56 -2.16
N ASN A 340 -10.22 12.65 -2.92
CA ASN A 340 -11.49 12.96 -3.55
C ASN A 340 -11.88 11.88 -4.57
N PHE A 341 -10.93 11.39 -5.37
CA PHE A 341 -11.20 10.36 -6.37
C PHE A 341 -11.64 9.03 -5.72
N TYR A 342 -10.88 8.52 -4.74
CA TYR A 342 -11.22 7.26 -4.07
C TYR A 342 -12.48 7.35 -3.23
N LEU A 343 -12.75 8.51 -2.61
CA LEU A 343 -14.03 8.75 -1.96
C LEU A 343 -15.18 8.73 -2.97
N ALA A 344 -15.03 9.39 -4.13
CA ALA A 344 -16.05 9.45 -5.16
C ALA A 344 -16.37 8.05 -5.72
N GLU A 345 -15.35 7.26 -6.06
CA GLU A 345 -15.50 5.87 -6.53
C GLU A 345 -16.19 5.00 -5.49
N THR A 346 -15.78 5.11 -4.21
CA THR A 346 -16.38 4.32 -3.12
C THR A 346 -17.84 4.69 -2.90
N LEU A 347 -18.18 5.98 -2.90
CA LEU A 347 -19.57 6.46 -2.79
C LEU A 347 -20.40 6.00 -4.00
N PHE A 348 -19.87 6.08 -5.22
CA PHE A 348 -20.56 5.62 -6.42
C PHE A 348 -20.84 4.12 -6.36
N ALA A 349 -19.89 3.31 -5.90
CA ALA A 349 -20.04 1.86 -5.72
C ALA A 349 -21.08 1.50 -4.64
N GLU A 350 -21.26 2.35 -3.63
CA GLU A 350 -22.30 2.23 -2.59
C GLU A 350 -23.65 2.85 -3.02
N ASN A 351 -23.84 3.11 -4.31
CA ASN A 351 -25.05 3.72 -4.89
C ASN A 351 -25.37 5.12 -4.35
N GLN A 352 -24.41 5.81 -3.73
CA GLN A 352 -24.51 7.19 -3.27
C GLN A 352 -24.07 8.17 -4.38
N LYS A 353 -24.66 8.03 -5.58
CA LYS A 353 -24.27 8.76 -6.81
C LYS A 353 -24.33 10.29 -6.67
N ALA A 354 -25.37 10.81 -6.02
CA ALA A 354 -25.48 12.26 -5.79
C ALA A 354 -24.36 12.79 -4.87
N ALA A 355 -23.94 12.00 -3.88
CA ALA A 355 -22.85 12.38 -2.99
C ALA A 355 -21.47 12.27 -3.66
N SER A 356 -21.28 11.32 -4.57
CA SER A 356 -20.02 11.19 -5.32
C SER A 356 -19.81 12.31 -6.32
N LEU A 357 -20.89 12.90 -6.86
CA LEU A 357 -20.81 13.94 -7.89
C LEU A 357 -19.95 15.13 -7.47
N LYS A 358 -20.10 15.63 -6.24
CA LYS A 358 -19.27 16.75 -5.72
C LYS A 358 -17.78 16.43 -5.78
N HIS A 359 -17.41 15.19 -5.45
CA HIS A 359 -16.02 14.77 -5.39
C HIS A 359 -15.44 14.48 -6.77
N PHE A 360 -16.21 13.88 -7.68
CA PHE A 360 -15.78 13.78 -9.08
C PHE A 360 -15.70 15.15 -9.77
N GLN A 361 -16.60 16.08 -9.43
CA GLN A 361 -16.55 17.45 -9.94
C GLN A 361 -15.24 18.14 -9.53
N PHE A 362 -14.84 18.00 -8.26
CA PHE A 362 -13.54 18.49 -7.78
C PHE A 362 -12.37 17.96 -8.63
N ILE A 363 -12.40 16.70 -9.08
CA ILE A 363 -11.35 16.12 -9.94
C ILE A 363 -11.34 16.76 -11.32
N ILE A 364 -12.50 16.93 -11.96
CA ILE A 364 -12.58 17.45 -13.32
C ILE A 364 -12.43 18.98 -13.37
N ASP A 365 -12.65 19.70 -12.28
CA ASP A 365 -12.39 21.14 -12.19
C ASP A 365 -10.89 21.47 -12.20
N GLN A 366 -10.02 20.47 -12.02
CA GLN A 366 -8.57 20.60 -12.14
C GLN A 366 -8.08 20.43 -13.58
N GLU A 367 -6.80 20.74 -13.81
CA GLU A 367 -6.08 20.37 -15.03
C GLU A 367 -6.11 18.85 -15.25
N ARG A 368 -5.97 18.42 -16.51
CA ARG A 368 -5.99 16.99 -16.88
C ARG A 368 -4.97 16.22 -16.03
N ASN A 369 -5.46 15.20 -15.34
CA ASN A 369 -4.73 14.35 -14.41
C ASN A 369 -5.11 12.87 -14.63
N GLU A 370 -4.44 11.97 -13.92
CA GLU A 370 -4.62 10.51 -14.06
C GLU A 370 -6.06 10.02 -13.81
N PHE A 371 -6.87 10.80 -13.11
CA PHE A 371 -8.26 10.46 -12.78
C PHE A 371 -9.29 11.10 -13.70
N THR A 372 -8.89 12.04 -14.57
CA THR A 372 -9.81 12.89 -15.34
C THR A 372 -10.76 12.10 -16.21
N GLU A 373 -10.28 11.15 -17.02
CA GLU A 373 -11.13 10.37 -17.93
C GLU A 373 -12.16 9.51 -17.17
N ARG A 374 -11.73 8.87 -16.08
CA ARG A 374 -12.62 8.06 -15.23
C ARG A 374 -13.65 8.96 -14.55
N ALA A 375 -13.24 10.09 -14.00
CA ALA A 375 -14.15 11.04 -13.35
C ALA A 375 -15.18 11.60 -14.35
N LEU A 376 -14.76 12.02 -15.55
CA LEU A 376 -15.67 12.48 -16.62
C LEU A 376 -16.70 11.41 -16.98
N THR A 377 -16.26 10.16 -17.13
CA THR A 377 -17.16 9.03 -17.43
C THR A 377 -18.19 8.83 -16.32
N LYS A 378 -17.79 8.92 -15.05
CA LYS A 378 -18.69 8.76 -13.90
C LYS A 378 -19.66 9.92 -13.77
N VAL A 379 -19.20 11.16 -13.94
CA VAL A 379 -20.06 12.37 -13.92
C VAL A 379 -21.09 12.29 -15.04
N ALA A 380 -20.66 11.96 -16.26
CA ALA A 380 -21.56 11.76 -17.39
C ALA A 380 -22.61 10.68 -17.09
N GLN A 381 -22.19 9.54 -16.52
CA GLN A 381 -23.12 8.47 -16.15
C GLN A 381 -24.17 8.94 -15.13
N VAL A 382 -23.78 9.73 -14.12
CA VAL A 382 -24.73 10.28 -13.14
C VAL A 382 -25.77 11.15 -13.83
N TYR A 383 -25.37 12.06 -14.72
CA TYR A 383 -26.31 12.91 -15.44
C TYR A 383 -27.19 12.14 -16.44
N LEU A 384 -26.65 11.10 -17.09
CA LEU A 384 -27.40 10.26 -18.01
C LEU A 384 -28.43 9.39 -17.28
N ASP A 385 -28.12 8.90 -16.09
CA ASP A 385 -29.06 8.14 -15.25
C ASP A 385 -30.26 9.00 -14.82
N ASP A 386 -30.05 10.30 -14.66
CA ASP A 386 -31.08 11.29 -14.32
C ASP A 386 -31.73 11.93 -15.57
N GLU A 387 -31.41 11.46 -16.78
CA GLU A 387 -31.82 12.04 -18.08
C GLU A 387 -31.53 13.55 -18.22
N ASN A 388 -30.55 14.05 -17.47
CA ASN A 388 -30.15 15.46 -17.46
C ASN A 388 -29.18 15.75 -18.61
N TRP A 389 -29.70 15.72 -19.84
CA TRP A 389 -28.94 15.94 -21.08
C TRP A 389 -28.19 17.27 -21.10
N LYS A 390 -28.80 18.33 -20.54
CA LYS A 390 -28.19 19.68 -20.49
C LYS A 390 -26.88 19.70 -19.71
N SER A 391 -26.80 18.94 -18.62
CA SER A 391 -25.57 18.84 -17.82
C SER A 391 -24.61 17.78 -18.36
N ALA A 392 -25.14 16.73 -19.00
CA ALA A 392 -24.33 15.65 -19.58
C ALA A 392 -23.51 16.10 -20.81
N LEU A 393 -24.09 16.88 -21.73
CA LEU A 393 -23.43 17.28 -22.99
C LEU A 393 -22.02 17.87 -22.80
N PRO A 394 -21.79 18.93 -22.00
CA PRO A 394 -20.46 19.51 -21.87
C PRO A 394 -19.43 18.54 -21.24
N ILE A 395 -19.89 17.61 -20.39
CA ILE A 395 -19.02 16.59 -19.80
C ILE A 395 -18.64 15.53 -20.83
N LEU A 396 -19.60 15.13 -21.67
CA LEU A 396 -19.38 14.17 -22.74
C LEU A 396 -18.50 14.76 -23.85
N GLU A 397 -18.65 16.04 -24.21
CA GLU A 397 -17.76 16.74 -25.15
C GLU A 397 -16.32 16.73 -24.66
N ARG A 398 -16.11 17.08 -23.39
CA ARG A 398 -14.79 17.02 -22.78
C ARG A 398 -14.24 15.59 -22.69
N LEU A 399 -15.09 14.60 -22.43
CA LEU A 399 -14.70 13.19 -22.46
C LEU A 399 -14.30 12.74 -23.87
N GLU A 400 -15.00 13.17 -24.92
CA GLU A 400 -14.62 12.91 -26.31
C GLU A 400 -13.22 13.44 -26.63
N GLU A 401 -12.89 14.64 -26.14
CA GLU A 401 -11.60 15.30 -26.39
C GLU A 401 -10.44 14.70 -25.58
N GLN A 402 -10.69 14.33 -24.32
CA GLN A 402 -9.62 14.00 -23.36
C GLN A 402 -9.46 12.50 -23.08
N ALA A 403 -10.34 11.65 -23.60
CA ALA A 403 -10.26 10.20 -23.37
C ALA A 403 -9.13 9.53 -24.15
N ASP A 404 -8.36 8.69 -23.46
CA ASP A 404 -7.34 7.83 -24.06
C ASP A 404 -7.95 6.50 -24.55
N PHE A 405 -9.02 6.01 -23.89
CA PHE A 405 -9.66 4.77 -24.27
C PHE A 405 -10.72 4.97 -25.37
N ALA A 406 -10.53 4.31 -26.52
CA ALA A 406 -11.45 4.40 -27.65
C ALA A 406 -12.92 4.01 -27.32
N GLN A 407 -13.12 3.15 -26.31
CA GLN A 407 -14.45 2.81 -25.82
C GLN A 407 -15.13 4.01 -25.14
N ASN A 408 -14.39 4.80 -24.36
CA ASN A 408 -14.92 5.99 -23.70
C ASN A 408 -15.21 7.11 -24.71
N ILE A 409 -14.40 7.24 -25.76
CA ILE A 409 -14.72 8.13 -26.89
C ILE A 409 -16.02 7.69 -27.58
N THR A 410 -16.18 6.39 -27.84
CA THR A 410 -17.40 5.85 -28.47
C THR A 410 -18.62 6.05 -27.56
N PHE A 411 -18.46 5.81 -26.27
CA PHE A 411 -19.48 6.10 -25.25
C PHE A 411 -19.87 7.58 -25.28
N ALA A 412 -18.90 8.49 -25.24
CA ALA A 412 -19.13 9.93 -25.30
C ALA A 412 -19.93 10.31 -26.55
N GLN A 413 -19.44 9.96 -27.74
CA GLN A 413 -20.08 10.31 -29.01
C GLN A 413 -21.48 9.72 -29.17
N SER A 414 -21.69 8.48 -28.72
CA SER A 414 -23.02 7.84 -28.79
C SER A 414 -24.04 8.51 -27.87
N ASN A 415 -23.61 9.03 -26.72
CA ASN A 415 -24.48 9.78 -25.81
C ASN A 415 -24.64 11.25 -26.23
N LEU A 416 -23.63 11.88 -26.85
CA LEU A 416 -23.76 13.21 -27.46
C LEU A 416 -24.80 13.17 -28.59
N MET A 417 -24.71 12.17 -29.47
CA MET A 417 -25.70 11.91 -30.51
C MET A 417 -27.13 11.87 -29.96
N LYS A 418 -27.35 11.11 -28.88
CA LYS A 418 -28.67 11.00 -28.23
C LYS A 418 -29.08 12.30 -27.54
N GLY A 419 -28.20 12.90 -26.75
CA GLY A 419 -28.48 14.12 -26.01
C GLY A 419 -28.83 15.30 -26.93
N HIS A 420 -28.12 15.45 -28.06
CA HIS A 420 -28.47 16.45 -29.07
C HIS A 420 -29.83 16.15 -29.71
N TYR A 421 -30.17 14.89 -29.96
CA TYR A 421 -31.49 14.53 -30.48
C TYR A 421 -32.62 14.85 -29.49
N GLU A 422 -32.47 14.49 -28.22
CA GLU A 422 -33.45 14.76 -27.15
C GLU A 422 -33.62 16.25 -26.85
N LEU A 423 -32.56 17.05 -27.07
CA LEU A 423 -32.60 18.51 -26.96
C LEU A 423 -32.98 19.22 -28.28
N GLU A 424 -33.40 18.47 -29.30
CA GLU A 424 -33.82 18.99 -30.62
C GLU A 424 -32.71 19.72 -31.40
N HIS A 425 -31.44 19.52 -31.02
CA HIS A 425 -30.26 19.98 -31.75
C HIS A 425 -29.95 19.02 -32.90
N TYR A 426 -30.88 18.90 -33.84
CA TYR A 426 -30.88 17.85 -34.88
C TYR A 426 -29.65 17.85 -35.79
N GLN A 427 -29.08 19.01 -36.10
CA GLN A 427 -27.87 19.10 -36.92
C GLN A 427 -26.67 18.46 -36.22
N ASP A 428 -26.49 18.74 -34.93
CA ASP A 428 -25.42 18.15 -34.12
C ASP A 428 -25.66 16.66 -33.89
N ALA A 429 -26.93 16.25 -33.69
CA ALA A 429 -27.29 14.84 -33.56
C ALA A 429 -26.89 14.03 -34.80
N VAL A 430 -27.10 14.57 -36.00
CA VAL A 430 -26.65 13.98 -37.27
C VAL A 430 -25.13 13.93 -37.34
N ALA A 431 -24.45 15.03 -37.04
CA ALA A 431 -22.99 15.10 -37.09
C ALA A 431 -22.34 14.05 -36.15
N TYR A 432 -22.87 13.90 -34.94
CA TYR A 432 -22.41 12.88 -34.00
C TYR A 432 -22.78 11.46 -34.42
N ALA A 433 -23.98 11.23 -34.99
CA ALA A 433 -24.34 9.93 -35.52
C ALA A 433 -23.40 9.47 -36.65
N GLU A 434 -23.03 10.38 -37.56
CA GLU A 434 -22.07 10.12 -38.63
C GLU A 434 -20.67 9.82 -38.05
N LYS A 435 -20.20 10.58 -37.06
CA LYS A 435 -18.94 10.30 -36.34
C LYS A 435 -18.94 8.90 -35.72
N VAL A 436 -20.05 8.51 -35.06
CA VAL A 436 -20.19 7.20 -34.41
C VAL A 436 -20.12 6.07 -35.43
N LEU A 437 -20.76 6.21 -36.59
CA LEU A 437 -20.76 5.21 -37.65
C LEU A 437 -19.38 4.93 -38.27
N GLN A 438 -18.45 5.89 -38.15
CA GLN A 438 -17.06 5.74 -38.60
C GLN A 438 -16.17 4.92 -37.64
N ARG A 439 -16.69 4.52 -36.46
CA ARG A 439 -15.90 3.79 -35.46
C ARG A 439 -15.63 2.33 -35.90
N PRO A 440 -14.38 1.82 -35.80
CA PRO A 440 -14.01 0.49 -36.32
C PRO A 440 -14.75 -0.69 -35.66
N LYS A 441 -15.04 -0.59 -34.36
CA LYS A 441 -15.67 -1.65 -33.56
C LYS A 441 -16.93 -1.11 -32.87
N LEU A 442 -17.98 -0.92 -33.67
CA LEU A 442 -19.26 -0.39 -33.20
C LEU A 442 -20.28 -1.50 -32.94
N GLU A 443 -20.91 -1.46 -31.77
CA GLU A 443 -22.01 -2.37 -31.42
C GLU A 443 -23.21 -2.22 -32.36
N LYS A 444 -23.90 -3.33 -32.65
CA LYS A 444 -25.06 -3.34 -33.55
C LYS A 444 -26.16 -2.37 -33.11
N ARG A 445 -26.42 -2.29 -31.80
CA ARG A 445 -27.42 -1.38 -31.23
C ARG A 445 -27.06 0.08 -31.49
N ILE A 446 -25.82 0.48 -31.20
CA ILE A 446 -25.36 1.85 -31.42
C ILE A 446 -25.41 2.21 -32.93
N ARG A 447 -25.04 1.27 -33.80
CA ARG A 447 -25.17 1.45 -35.26
C ARG A 447 -26.62 1.67 -35.69
N SER A 448 -27.55 0.92 -35.09
CA SER A 448 -28.99 1.08 -35.35
C SER A 448 -29.48 2.44 -34.88
N ASP A 449 -29.18 2.82 -33.62
CA ASP A 449 -29.56 4.10 -33.03
C ASP A 449 -29.07 5.27 -33.88
N ALA A 450 -27.82 5.23 -34.36
CA ALA A 450 -27.26 6.26 -35.23
C ALA A 450 -28.02 6.42 -36.55
N LYS A 451 -28.36 5.32 -37.23
CA LYS A 451 -29.14 5.38 -38.49
C LYS A 451 -30.54 5.96 -38.27
N ILE A 452 -31.20 5.57 -37.18
CA ILE A 452 -32.53 6.08 -36.81
C ILE A 452 -32.47 7.58 -36.51
N ILE A 453 -31.47 8.02 -35.75
CA ILE A 453 -31.29 9.44 -35.41
C ILE A 453 -30.99 10.26 -36.67
N ILE A 454 -30.15 9.78 -37.59
CA ILE A 454 -29.92 10.47 -38.87
C ILE A 454 -31.23 10.61 -39.65
N ALA A 455 -31.98 9.52 -39.81
CA ALA A 455 -33.22 9.50 -40.58
C ALA A 455 -34.27 10.48 -40.02
N ARG A 456 -34.53 10.42 -38.71
CA ARG A 456 -35.52 11.29 -38.04
C ARG A 456 -35.06 12.74 -37.99
N SER A 457 -33.78 13.00 -37.70
CA SER A 457 -33.23 14.36 -37.63
C SER A 457 -33.20 15.05 -39.00
N ALA A 458 -32.88 14.29 -40.07
CA ALA A 458 -32.88 14.81 -41.43
C ALA A 458 -34.29 15.28 -41.86
N LEU A 459 -35.33 14.52 -41.52
CA LEU A 459 -36.71 14.98 -41.73
C LEU A 459 -37.05 16.24 -40.94
N LYS A 460 -36.64 16.33 -39.68
CA LYS A 460 -36.89 17.50 -38.83
C LYS A 460 -36.17 18.76 -39.30
N THR A 461 -35.07 18.60 -40.03
CA THR A 461 -34.27 19.70 -40.58
C THR A 461 -34.57 20.01 -42.05
N GLY A 462 -35.44 19.24 -42.69
CA GLY A 462 -35.81 19.40 -44.10
C GLY A 462 -34.75 18.90 -45.09
N ASP A 463 -33.75 18.15 -44.65
CA ASP A 463 -32.77 17.50 -45.53
C ASP A 463 -33.36 16.19 -46.10
N GLU A 464 -34.25 16.35 -47.08
CA GLU A 464 -35.00 15.23 -47.67
C GLU A 464 -34.10 14.17 -48.32
N SER A 465 -33.01 14.60 -48.97
CA SER A 465 -32.08 13.67 -49.62
C SER A 465 -31.36 12.79 -48.58
N LYS A 466 -30.91 13.37 -47.47
CA LYS A 466 -30.30 12.60 -46.38
C LYS A 466 -31.33 11.71 -45.69
N ALA A 467 -32.55 12.21 -45.48
CA ALA A 467 -33.63 11.45 -44.88
C ALA A 467 -33.96 10.20 -45.70
N GLU A 468 -34.08 10.33 -47.03
CA GLU A 468 -34.35 9.19 -47.92
C GLU A 468 -33.26 8.12 -47.82
N GLN A 469 -31.98 8.52 -47.94
CA GLN A 469 -30.86 7.60 -47.85
C GLN A 469 -30.82 6.90 -46.48
N ALA A 470 -31.04 7.65 -45.41
CA ALA A 470 -31.03 7.12 -44.05
C ALA A 470 -32.20 6.16 -43.78
N TYR A 471 -33.42 6.47 -44.23
CA TYR A 471 -34.56 5.55 -44.08
C TYR A 471 -34.40 4.27 -44.89
N SER A 472 -33.76 4.31 -46.06
CA SER A 472 -33.38 3.09 -46.79
C SER A 472 -32.45 2.20 -45.97
N GLU A 473 -31.53 2.80 -45.23
CA GLU A 473 -30.62 2.08 -44.33
C GLU A 473 -31.32 1.59 -43.04
N VAL A 474 -32.31 2.31 -42.55
CA VAL A 474 -33.17 1.89 -41.42
C VAL A 474 -34.04 0.70 -41.84
N GLU A 475 -34.66 0.72 -43.02
CA GLU A 475 -35.50 -0.38 -43.52
C GLU A 475 -34.76 -1.71 -43.53
N LYS A 476 -33.46 -1.72 -43.85
CA LYS A 476 -32.63 -2.96 -43.86
C LYS A 476 -32.48 -3.62 -42.49
N ILE A 477 -32.66 -2.87 -41.41
CA ILE A 477 -32.42 -3.33 -40.03
C ILE A 477 -33.66 -3.25 -39.14
N ALA A 478 -34.71 -2.59 -39.59
CA ALA A 478 -35.89 -2.30 -38.80
C ALA A 478 -36.77 -3.54 -38.61
N SER A 479 -37.57 -3.52 -37.54
CA SER A 479 -38.61 -4.50 -37.28
C SER A 479 -39.76 -3.84 -36.53
N GLY A 480 -40.94 -4.43 -36.57
CA GLY A 480 -42.11 -3.90 -35.88
C GLY A 480 -42.45 -2.48 -36.31
N GLU A 481 -42.69 -1.60 -35.34
CA GLU A 481 -43.12 -0.21 -35.59
C GLU A 481 -42.10 0.59 -36.39
N LEU A 482 -40.81 0.40 -36.13
CA LEU A 482 -39.75 1.09 -36.86
C LEU A 482 -39.72 0.69 -38.35
N MET A 483 -40.09 -0.56 -38.67
CA MET A 483 -40.21 -1.00 -40.06
C MET A 483 -41.44 -0.37 -40.72
N ALA A 484 -42.55 -0.25 -39.98
CA ALA A 484 -43.74 0.44 -40.47
C ALA A 484 -43.42 1.92 -40.79
N GLU A 485 -42.67 2.59 -39.92
CA GLU A 485 -42.15 3.95 -40.14
C GLU A 485 -41.26 4.02 -41.39
N ALA A 486 -40.30 3.11 -41.54
CA ALA A 486 -39.39 3.09 -42.68
C ALA A 486 -40.11 2.85 -44.01
N LEU A 487 -41.09 1.93 -44.05
CA LEU A 487 -41.92 1.68 -45.23
C LEU A 487 -42.80 2.89 -45.58
N TYR A 488 -43.33 3.59 -44.57
CA TYR A 488 -44.06 4.84 -44.80
C TYR A 488 -43.17 5.88 -45.49
N TYR A 489 -41.96 6.12 -44.98
CA TYR A 489 -41.05 7.09 -45.59
C TYR A 489 -40.52 6.64 -46.95
N ASN A 490 -40.31 5.34 -47.16
CA ASN A 490 -39.99 4.80 -48.49
C ASN A 490 -41.12 5.14 -49.49
N ALA A 491 -42.38 4.87 -49.14
CA ALA A 491 -43.52 5.25 -49.98
C ALA A 491 -43.61 6.77 -50.20
N TYR A 492 -43.38 7.56 -49.15
CA TYR A 492 -43.38 9.02 -49.20
C TYR A 492 -42.34 9.57 -50.20
N PHE A 493 -41.08 9.12 -50.13
CA PHE A 493 -40.06 9.57 -51.07
C PHE A 493 -40.32 9.10 -52.50
N LYS A 494 -40.83 7.87 -52.69
CA LYS A 494 -41.26 7.40 -54.03
C LYS A 494 -42.41 8.22 -54.60
N ASN A 495 -43.31 8.75 -53.76
CA ASN A 495 -44.33 9.70 -54.19
C ASN A 495 -43.68 11.02 -54.65
N GLN A 496 -42.76 11.59 -53.86
CA GLN A 496 -42.07 12.84 -54.22
C GLN A 496 -41.27 12.73 -55.53
N GLU A 497 -40.68 11.56 -55.82
CA GLU A 497 -39.97 11.28 -57.07
C GLU A 497 -40.89 11.06 -58.29
N GLY A 498 -42.22 11.06 -58.13
CA GLY A 498 -43.17 10.73 -59.19
C GLY A 498 -43.32 9.22 -59.46
N ASN A 499 -42.70 8.36 -58.65
CA ASN A 499 -42.75 6.90 -58.76
C ASN A 499 -44.02 6.31 -58.11
N TYR A 500 -45.19 6.86 -58.45
CA TYR A 500 -46.47 6.61 -57.78
C TYR A 500 -46.88 5.13 -57.70
N LYS A 501 -46.68 4.37 -58.78
CA LYS A 501 -47.00 2.93 -58.81
C LYS A 501 -46.11 2.12 -57.85
N VAL A 502 -44.83 2.47 -57.78
CA VAL A 502 -43.88 1.81 -56.86
C VAL A 502 -44.24 2.19 -55.42
N SER A 503 -44.54 3.47 -55.17
CA SER A 503 -45.01 3.96 -53.88
C SER A 503 -46.25 3.19 -53.40
N ASN A 504 -47.26 2.99 -54.27
CA ASN A 504 -48.46 2.20 -53.94
C ASN A 504 -48.14 0.75 -53.53
N THR A 505 -47.19 0.09 -54.20
CA THR A 505 -46.75 -1.26 -53.82
C THR A 505 -46.11 -1.28 -52.42
N VAL A 506 -45.33 -0.26 -52.08
CA VAL A 506 -44.74 -0.12 -50.74
C VAL A 506 -45.81 0.12 -49.68
N VAL A 507 -46.81 0.98 -49.97
CA VAL A 507 -47.95 1.19 -49.05
C VAL A 507 -48.74 -0.10 -48.86
N GLN A 508 -49.00 -0.88 -49.92
CA GLN A 508 -49.69 -2.17 -49.83
C GLN A 508 -48.95 -3.13 -48.90
N LYS A 509 -47.62 -3.21 -49.02
CA LYS A 509 -46.78 -3.99 -48.11
C LYS A 509 -46.90 -3.49 -46.67
N LEU A 510 -46.84 -2.18 -46.44
CA LEU A 510 -47.02 -1.57 -45.11
C LEU A 510 -48.37 -1.94 -44.49
N VAL A 511 -49.48 -1.77 -45.20
CA VAL A 511 -50.81 -2.03 -44.64
C VAL A 511 -51.14 -3.51 -44.50
N SER A 512 -50.52 -4.38 -45.30
CA SER A 512 -50.70 -5.84 -45.23
C SER A 512 -49.84 -6.46 -44.14
N ASP A 513 -48.52 -6.26 -44.22
CA ASP A 513 -47.55 -6.99 -43.39
C ASP A 513 -47.38 -6.36 -42.00
N TYR A 514 -47.75 -5.08 -41.85
CA TYR A 514 -47.56 -4.29 -40.63
C TYR A 514 -48.87 -3.67 -40.13
N ALA A 515 -50.01 -4.34 -40.38
CA ALA A 515 -51.36 -3.85 -40.09
C ALA A 515 -51.63 -3.48 -38.61
N SER A 516 -50.84 -4.01 -37.67
CA SER A 516 -50.92 -3.66 -36.25
C SER A 516 -50.44 -2.23 -35.95
N TYR A 517 -49.60 -1.65 -36.81
CA TYR A 517 -49.05 -0.30 -36.66
C TYR A 517 -49.90 0.72 -37.40
N LYS A 518 -51.13 0.90 -36.90
CA LYS A 518 -52.21 1.66 -37.55
C LYS A 518 -51.84 3.09 -37.91
N TYR A 519 -51.05 3.77 -37.09
CA TYR A 519 -50.61 5.14 -37.34
C TYR A 519 -49.88 5.27 -38.68
N TYR A 520 -48.78 4.52 -38.87
CA TYR A 520 -48.03 4.54 -40.12
C TYR A 520 -48.81 3.96 -41.29
N GLY A 521 -49.64 2.93 -41.05
CA GLY A 521 -50.56 2.41 -42.07
C GLY A 521 -51.51 3.50 -42.60
N ALA A 522 -52.08 4.31 -41.73
CA ALA A 522 -52.96 5.40 -42.09
C ALA A 522 -52.23 6.52 -42.86
N LYS A 523 -51.03 6.93 -42.41
CA LYS A 523 -50.20 7.88 -43.16
C LYS A 523 -49.80 7.33 -44.54
N GLY A 524 -49.50 6.03 -44.63
CA GLY A 524 -49.27 5.35 -45.90
C GLY A 524 -50.46 5.41 -46.83
N LEU A 525 -51.68 5.21 -46.33
CA LEU A 525 -52.91 5.34 -47.12
C LEU A 525 -53.12 6.76 -47.65
N ILE A 526 -52.77 7.80 -46.88
CA ILE A 526 -52.81 9.19 -47.38
C ILE A 526 -51.83 9.37 -48.54
N VAL A 527 -50.60 8.83 -48.44
CA VAL A 527 -49.64 8.83 -49.55
C VAL A 527 -50.19 8.06 -50.76
N MET A 528 -50.85 6.92 -50.53
CA MET A 528 -51.50 6.14 -51.60
C MET A 528 -52.62 6.94 -52.30
N ALA A 529 -53.40 7.71 -51.54
CA ALA A 529 -54.42 8.58 -52.12
C ALA A 529 -53.79 9.69 -52.98
N LYS A 530 -52.72 10.33 -52.48
CA LYS A 530 -51.93 11.31 -53.26
C LYS A 530 -51.42 10.67 -54.56
N ASN A 531 -50.88 9.45 -54.50
CA ASN A 531 -50.43 8.71 -55.69
C ASN A 531 -51.56 8.42 -56.69
N TYR A 532 -52.74 7.99 -56.22
CA TYR A 532 -53.88 7.72 -57.11
C TYR A 532 -54.38 8.99 -57.79
N TYR A 533 -54.38 10.12 -57.08
CA TYR A 533 -54.72 11.40 -57.67
C TYR A 533 -53.77 11.77 -58.81
N GLU A 534 -52.47 11.62 -58.59
CA GLU A 534 -51.43 11.86 -59.61
C GLU A 534 -51.42 10.81 -60.74
N LEU A 535 -52.17 9.70 -60.58
CA LEU A 535 -52.39 8.67 -61.60
C LEU A 535 -53.76 8.82 -62.30
N ASP A 536 -54.38 10.00 -62.20
CA ASP A 536 -55.69 10.34 -62.77
C ASP A 536 -56.86 9.49 -62.23
N ASP A 537 -56.75 8.96 -61.01
CA ASP A 537 -57.79 8.19 -60.33
C ASP A 537 -58.31 8.92 -59.09
N ALA A 538 -58.99 10.05 -59.32
CA ALA A 538 -59.57 10.88 -58.28
C ALA A 538 -60.65 10.14 -57.44
N PHE A 539 -61.35 9.18 -58.04
CA PHE A 539 -62.34 8.36 -57.34
C PHE A 539 -61.66 7.51 -56.26
N GLN A 540 -60.61 6.79 -56.62
CA GLN A 540 -59.87 5.97 -55.67
C GLN A 540 -59.16 6.82 -54.61
N ALA A 541 -58.60 7.97 -55.01
CA ALA A 541 -57.95 8.90 -54.09
C ALA A 541 -58.93 9.41 -53.00
N THR A 542 -60.10 9.92 -53.41
CA THR A 542 -61.12 10.43 -52.47
C THR A 542 -61.68 9.32 -51.58
N TYR A 543 -61.93 8.12 -52.13
CA TYR A 543 -62.39 6.96 -51.36
C TYR A 543 -61.41 6.56 -50.25
N ILE A 544 -60.11 6.51 -50.55
CA ILE A 544 -59.08 6.18 -49.57
C ILE A 544 -59.04 7.24 -48.46
N LEU A 545 -59.08 8.52 -48.79
CA LEU A 545 -59.05 9.61 -47.80
C LEU A 545 -60.29 9.59 -46.89
N GLU A 546 -61.49 9.38 -47.46
CA GLU A 546 -62.72 9.24 -46.67
C GLU A 546 -62.68 8.01 -45.75
N SER A 547 -62.09 6.91 -46.22
CA SER A 547 -61.83 5.72 -45.39
C SER A 547 -60.86 6.01 -44.25
N VAL A 548 -59.77 6.76 -44.51
CA VAL A 548 -58.81 7.16 -43.46
C VAL A 548 -59.50 8.02 -42.39
N ILE A 549 -60.25 9.04 -42.80
CA ILE A 549 -60.98 9.95 -41.90
C ILE A 549 -61.97 9.17 -41.01
N LYS A 550 -62.65 8.17 -41.57
CA LYS A 550 -63.66 7.38 -40.86
C LYS A 550 -63.06 6.35 -39.90
N ASN A 551 -61.99 5.66 -40.30
CA ASN A 551 -61.51 4.46 -39.61
C ASN A 551 -60.32 4.70 -38.68
N PHE A 552 -59.72 5.90 -38.72
CA PHE A 552 -58.52 6.26 -37.94
C PHE A 552 -58.75 7.53 -37.10
N SER A 553 -59.98 7.70 -36.57
CA SER A 553 -60.40 8.85 -35.75
C SER A 553 -59.56 9.08 -34.49
N ASP A 554 -58.79 8.08 -34.07
CA ASP A 554 -57.92 8.15 -32.89
C ASP A 554 -56.58 8.90 -33.17
N TYR A 555 -56.30 9.26 -34.42
CA TYR A 555 -55.07 9.96 -34.84
C TYR A 555 -55.40 11.32 -35.46
N ASP A 556 -55.52 12.35 -34.61
CA ASP A 556 -55.97 13.69 -35.02
C ASP A 556 -55.12 14.32 -36.13
N ASP A 557 -53.80 14.18 -36.07
CA ASP A 557 -52.86 14.69 -37.08
C ASP A 557 -53.08 14.02 -38.45
N VAL A 558 -53.26 12.70 -38.45
CA VAL A 558 -53.52 11.91 -39.66
C VAL A 558 -54.88 12.25 -40.27
N VAL A 559 -55.92 12.37 -39.43
CA VAL A 559 -57.27 12.72 -39.88
C VAL A 559 -57.28 14.13 -40.46
N GLN A 560 -56.56 15.07 -39.85
CA GLN A 560 -56.46 16.42 -40.36
C GLN A 560 -55.73 16.45 -41.70
N GLU A 561 -54.58 15.76 -41.83
CA GLU A 561 -53.86 15.64 -43.11
C GLU A 561 -54.77 15.05 -44.21
N ALA A 562 -55.54 14.02 -43.90
CA ALA A 562 -56.46 13.40 -44.85
C ALA A 562 -57.60 14.34 -45.27
N LYS A 563 -58.15 15.15 -44.35
CA LYS A 563 -59.19 16.16 -44.66
C LYS A 563 -58.65 17.27 -45.53
N ASP A 564 -57.43 17.73 -45.25
CA ASP A 564 -56.78 18.81 -46.01
C ASP A 564 -56.51 18.33 -47.45
N GLU A 565 -55.97 17.12 -47.60
CA GLU A 565 -55.74 16.51 -48.90
C GLU A 565 -57.05 16.24 -49.67
N LEU A 566 -58.10 15.76 -48.99
CA LEU A 566 -59.41 15.53 -49.60
C LEU A 566 -60.03 16.83 -50.10
N SER A 567 -59.89 17.90 -49.32
CA SER A 567 -60.38 19.24 -49.67
C SER A 567 -59.62 19.81 -50.85
N ARG A 568 -58.30 19.61 -50.91
CA ARG A 568 -57.45 19.98 -52.07
C ARG A 568 -57.94 19.28 -53.34
N ILE A 569 -58.06 17.96 -53.31
CA ILE A 569 -58.50 17.16 -54.47
C ILE A 569 -59.90 17.59 -54.93
N LYS A 570 -60.88 17.71 -54.02
CA LYS A 570 -62.25 18.14 -54.38
C LYS A 570 -62.26 19.53 -55.01
N THR A 571 -61.40 20.44 -54.54
CA THR A 571 -61.27 21.79 -55.10
C THR A 571 -60.69 21.74 -56.51
N GLU A 572 -59.61 21.00 -56.74
CA GLU A 572 -59.01 20.89 -58.08
C GLU A 572 -59.95 20.20 -59.09
N GLU A 573 -60.61 19.11 -58.70
CA GLU A 573 -61.60 18.44 -59.55
C GLU A 573 -62.81 19.33 -59.91
N SER A 574 -63.23 20.20 -58.99
CA SER A 574 -64.31 21.15 -59.26
C SER A 574 -63.93 22.18 -60.35
N LYS A 575 -62.67 22.63 -60.37
CA LYS A 575 -62.16 23.55 -61.41
C LYS A 575 -62.10 22.87 -62.78
N THR A 576 -61.66 21.62 -62.82
CA THR A 576 -61.61 20.82 -64.06
C THR A 576 -63.01 20.58 -64.59
N ASN A 577 -63.98 20.26 -63.73
CA ASN A 577 -65.39 20.06 -64.13
C ASN A 577 -66.07 21.36 -64.59
N GLU A 578 -65.76 22.53 -64.01
CA GLU A 578 -66.26 23.82 -64.51
C GLU A 578 -65.68 24.21 -65.89
N SER A 579 -64.47 23.75 -66.22
CA SER A 579 -63.82 24.01 -67.51
C SER A 579 -64.33 23.13 -68.67
N VAL A 580 -65.08 22.06 -68.39
CA VAL A 580 -65.62 21.10 -69.37
C VAL A 580 -67.11 21.36 -69.69
N ASN A 581 -67.65 22.54 -69.34
CA ASN A 581 -69.03 22.91 -69.67
C ASN A 581 -69.21 23.17 -71.19
N PRO A 582 -70.03 22.38 -71.93
CA PRO A 582 -70.17 22.52 -73.39
C PRO A 582 -71.08 23.69 -73.86
N ASP A 583 -71.70 24.45 -72.97
CA ASP A 583 -72.66 25.51 -73.33
C ASP A 583 -72.03 26.89 -73.59
N ARG A 584 -70.90 26.93 -74.31
CA ARG A 584 -70.39 28.16 -74.95
C ARG A 584 -70.13 27.92 -76.45
N ASN A 585 -71.23 27.87 -77.21
CA ASN A 585 -71.25 28.24 -78.63
C ASN A 585 -71.54 29.73 -78.77
#